data_AF-Q3KZ63-F1
#
_entry.id   AF-Q3KZ63-F1
#
_cell.length_a   1.000
_cell.length_b   1.000
_cell.length_c   1.000
_cell.angle_alpha   90.00
_cell.angle_beta   90.00
_cell.angle_gamma   90.00
#
_symmetry.space_group_name_H-M   'P 1'
#
loop_
_entity.id
_entity.type
_entity.pdbx_description
1 polymer ?
#
loop_
_entity_poly.entity_id
_entity_poly.type
_entity_poly.pdbx_seq_one_letter_code
_entity_poly.pdbx_strand_id
1 'polypeptide(L)'
;IIWVKTNQLQRLIRTGRTGHWLNHGKEHCLVGVKGNPKGVNRGLDCDIIVSEVRETSHKPDEIYGIIERLSPGTRKLELFGRPHNLQPNWITLGNQLDGTYLVDPAVVERFKKHYPTGLDSKAK
;
A
#
# COMPACT_ATOMS: atom_id res chain seq x y z
N ILE A 1 11.10 5.53 -4.45
CA ILE A 1 11.35 5.04 -3.08
C ILE A 1 11.95 3.65 -3.17
N ILE A 2 12.99 3.37 -2.39
CA ILE A 2 13.53 2.01 -2.23
C ILE A 2 13.28 1.53 -0.80
N TRP A 3 12.87 0.28 -0.66
CA TRP A 3 12.83 -0.41 0.62
C TRP A 3 14.03 -1.33 0.74
N VAL A 4 14.96 -1.00 1.63
CA VAL A 4 16.10 -1.81 2.01
C VAL A 4 15.67 -2.84 3.04
N LYS A 5 15.88 -4.11 2.70
CA LYS A 5 15.43 -5.26 3.49
C LYS A 5 16.44 -5.64 4.55
N THR A 6 16.07 -5.52 5.82
CA THR A 6 16.90 -5.95 6.96
C THR A 6 16.36 -7.22 7.62
N ASN A 7 17.21 -7.87 8.41
CA ASN A 7 16.80 -8.86 9.41
C ASN A 7 16.63 -8.22 10.79
N GLN A 8 16.24 -9.03 11.78
CA GLN A 8 16.06 -8.61 13.18
C GLN A 8 17.29 -7.95 13.82
N LEU A 9 18.48 -8.18 13.27
CA LEU A 9 19.75 -7.57 13.72
C LEU A 9 20.10 -6.30 12.92
N GLN A 10 19.16 -5.75 12.17
CA GLN A 10 19.33 -4.60 11.27
C GLN A 10 20.45 -4.78 10.23
N ARG A 11 20.73 -6.03 9.85
CA ARG A 11 21.71 -6.37 8.81
C ARG A 11 21.01 -6.66 7.49
N LEU A 12 21.68 -6.32 6.40
CA LEU A 12 21.22 -6.69 5.06
C LEU A 12 21.20 -8.21 4.89
N ILE A 13 20.12 -8.71 4.32
CA ILE A 13 19.99 -10.11 3.95
C ILE A 13 20.81 -10.33 2.66
N ARG A 14 21.98 -10.98 2.81
CA ARG A 14 22.97 -11.13 1.72
C ARG A 14 23.13 -12.56 1.21
N THR A 15 22.55 -13.54 1.90
CA THR A 15 22.63 -14.96 1.57
C THR A 15 21.39 -15.43 0.79
N GLY A 16 21.50 -16.57 0.09
CA GLY A 16 20.45 -17.11 -0.79
C GLY A 16 20.59 -16.70 -2.26
N ARG A 17 19.68 -17.19 -3.11
CA ARG A 17 19.57 -16.84 -4.54
C ARG A 17 18.36 -15.94 -4.74
N THR A 18 18.53 -14.64 -4.48
CA THR A 18 17.41 -13.66 -4.45
C THR A 18 17.30 -12.80 -5.70
N GLY A 19 18.15 -13.04 -6.70
CA GLY A 19 18.09 -12.38 -8.00
C GLY A 19 18.73 -13.22 -9.10
N HIS A 20 18.61 -12.75 -10.34
CA HIS A 20 19.09 -13.48 -11.51
C HIS A 20 20.62 -13.43 -11.65
N TRP A 21 21.21 -12.25 -11.44
CA TRP A 21 22.66 -12.01 -11.57
C TRP A 21 23.29 -11.54 -10.26
N LEU A 22 22.58 -10.66 -9.52
CA LEU A 22 23.00 -10.09 -8.25
C LEU A 22 21.92 -10.38 -7.21
N ASN A 23 22.33 -10.55 -5.95
CA ASN A 23 21.38 -10.67 -4.85
C ASN A 23 20.60 -9.36 -4.67
N HIS A 24 19.29 -9.47 -4.48
CA HIS A 24 18.41 -8.33 -4.31
C HIS A 24 18.20 -8.02 -2.83
N GLY A 25 18.82 -6.92 -2.36
CA GLY A 25 18.64 -6.42 -0.99
C GLY A 25 17.51 -5.40 -0.81
N LYS A 26 16.73 -5.13 -1.86
CA LYS A 26 15.73 -4.05 -1.87
C LYS A 26 14.62 -4.22 -2.89
N GLU A 27 13.46 -3.66 -2.57
CA GLU A 27 12.33 -3.47 -3.48
C GLU A 27 12.18 -2.01 -3.87
N HIS A 28 11.65 -1.75 -5.08
CA HIS A 28 11.44 -0.40 -5.61
C HIS A 28 9.95 -0.06 -5.60
N CYS A 29 9.62 1.17 -5.23
CA CYS A 29 8.30 1.78 -5.35
C CYS A 29 8.41 3.07 -6.17
N LEU A 30 7.77 3.07 -7.34
CA LEU A 30 7.72 4.23 -8.23
C LEU A 30 6.71 5.26 -7.69
N VAL A 31 7.06 6.54 -7.76
CA VAL A 31 6.19 7.65 -7.32
C VAL A 31 5.82 8.49 -8.54
N GLY A 32 4.53 8.52 -8.88
CA GLY A 32 3.99 9.29 -10.00
C GLY A 32 3.10 10.43 -9.52
N VAL A 33 3.06 11.53 -10.30
CA VAL A 33 2.18 12.67 -10.03
C VAL A 33 1.28 12.90 -11.25
N LYS A 34 -0.02 13.10 -11.00
CA LYS A 34 -1.01 13.44 -12.03
C LYS A 34 -1.64 14.79 -11.71
N GLY A 35 -1.68 15.69 -12.70
CA GLY A 35 -2.21 17.05 -12.51
C GLY A 35 -1.30 17.91 -11.62
N ASN A 36 -1.89 18.84 -10.88
CA ASN A 36 -1.17 19.79 -10.00
C ASN A 36 -1.73 19.74 -8.57
N PRO A 37 -1.38 18.71 -7.77
CA PRO A 37 -1.94 18.52 -6.44
C PRO A 37 -1.57 19.69 -5.50
N LYS A 38 -2.52 20.11 -4.67
CA LYS A 38 -2.37 21.19 -3.69
C LYS A 38 -2.38 20.61 -2.27
N GLY A 39 -1.76 21.32 -1.32
CA GLY A 39 -1.72 20.90 0.08
C GLY A 39 -0.87 19.65 0.35
N VAL A 40 0.17 19.43 -0.47
CA VAL A 40 1.08 18.28 -0.34
C VAL A 40 2.37 18.72 0.35
N ASN A 41 2.75 18.02 1.42
CA ASN A 41 3.97 18.32 2.17
C ASN A 41 5.18 17.60 1.56
N ARG A 42 5.85 18.26 0.62
CA ARG A 42 7.01 17.68 -0.07
C ARG A 42 8.28 17.77 0.78
N GLY A 43 9.14 16.76 0.69
CA GLY A 43 10.48 16.77 1.29
C GLY A 43 10.53 16.51 2.81
N LEU A 44 9.42 16.08 3.43
CA LEU A 44 9.42 15.69 4.85
C LEU A 44 10.13 14.35 5.08
N ASP A 45 9.99 13.42 4.14
CA ASP A 45 10.53 12.07 4.22
C ASP A 45 11.58 11.82 3.14
N CYS A 46 12.57 10.98 3.47
CA CYS A 46 13.55 10.49 2.51
C CYS A 46 12.95 9.43 1.58
N ASP A 47 13.63 9.12 0.48
CA ASP A 47 13.20 8.12 -0.50
C ASP A 47 13.71 6.69 -0.20
N ILE A 48 14.25 6.47 1.01
CA ILE A 48 14.76 5.18 1.49
C ILE A 48 13.99 4.76 2.74
N ILE A 49 13.40 3.57 2.69
CA ILE A 49 12.83 2.88 3.85
C ILE A 49 13.80 1.77 4.26
N VAL A 50 14.15 1.69 5.53
CA VAL A 50 14.94 0.58 6.10
C VAL A 50 14.07 -0.12 7.12
N SER A 51 13.66 -1.35 6.83
CA SER A 51 12.85 -2.13 7.75
C SER A 51 12.93 -3.62 7.47
N GLU A 52 12.52 -4.38 8.49
CA GLU A 52 12.62 -5.83 8.49
C GLU A 52 11.66 -6.47 7.50
N VAL A 53 12.11 -7.56 6.87
CA VAL A 53 11.23 -8.40 6.07
C VAL A 53 10.31 -9.18 6.99
N ARG A 54 9.02 -9.17 6.69
CA ARG A 54 7.97 -9.93 7.39
C ARG A 54 7.48 -11.09 6.52
N GLU A 55 6.18 -11.34 6.49
CA GLU A 55 5.59 -12.37 5.64
C GLU A 55 5.81 -12.10 4.15
N THR A 56 5.70 -13.15 3.33
CA THR A 56 5.88 -13.07 1.88
C THR A 56 4.99 -12.00 1.26
N SER A 57 5.63 -11.07 0.55
CA SER A 57 5.03 -9.91 -0.12
C SER A 57 4.45 -8.83 0.80
N HIS A 58 4.62 -8.92 2.11
CA HIS A 58 4.25 -7.85 3.05
C HIS A 58 5.23 -6.67 2.89
N LYS A 59 4.71 -5.56 2.39
CA LYS A 59 5.44 -4.30 2.21
C LYS A 59 5.60 -3.58 3.55
N PRO A 60 6.60 -2.70 3.71
CA PRO A 60 6.86 -2.02 4.98
C PRO A 60 5.74 -1.05 5.34
N ASP A 61 5.21 -1.11 6.56
CA ASP A 61 4.12 -0.23 7.03
C ASP A 61 4.55 1.24 7.07
N GLU A 62 5.85 1.52 7.13
CA GLU A 62 6.40 2.87 7.13
C GLU A 62 5.89 3.70 5.94
N ILE A 63 5.55 3.05 4.82
CA ILE A 63 4.99 3.73 3.64
C ILE A 63 3.67 4.45 3.95
N TYR A 64 2.82 3.90 4.83
CA TYR A 64 1.56 4.55 5.21
C TYR A 64 1.83 5.85 5.97
N GLY A 65 2.82 5.86 6.87
CA GLY A 65 3.22 7.05 7.59
C GLY A 65 3.82 8.13 6.67
N ILE A 66 4.64 7.72 5.70
CA ILE A 66 5.19 8.64 4.67
C ILE A 66 4.06 9.26 3.86
N ILE A 67 3.10 8.45 3.39
CA ILE A 67 1.96 8.94 2.60
C ILE A 67 1.05 9.85 3.42
N GLU A 68 0.83 9.55 4.71
CA GLU A 68 0.01 10.39 5.59
C GLU A 68 0.68 11.74 5.86
N ARG A 69 2.00 11.77 6.10
CA ARG A 69 2.74 13.05 6.24
C ARG A 69 2.74 13.85 4.94
N LEU A 70 2.87 13.17 3.80
CA LEU A 70 2.82 13.78 2.47
C LEU A 70 1.45 14.41 2.18
N SER A 71 0.36 13.73 2.55
CA SER A 71 -1.02 14.13 2.26
C SER A 71 -1.95 13.80 3.44
N PRO A 72 -1.93 14.62 4.50
CA PRO A 72 -2.63 14.34 5.75
C PRO A 72 -4.15 14.46 5.60
N GLY A 73 -4.90 13.54 6.23
CA GLY A 73 -6.36 13.55 6.30
C GLY A 73 -7.10 13.32 4.97
N THR A 74 -6.38 13.16 3.86
CA THR A 74 -7.01 12.89 2.56
C THR A 74 -7.46 11.45 2.44
N ARG A 75 -8.52 11.20 1.66
CA ARG A 75 -8.93 9.84 1.26
C ARG A 75 -7.89 9.21 0.35
N LYS A 76 -7.57 7.95 0.60
CA LYS A 76 -6.53 7.17 -0.09
C LYS A 76 -7.11 5.82 -0.56
N LEU A 77 -6.48 5.21 -1.55
CA LEU A 77 -6.92 3.95 -2.13
C LEU A 77 -5.71 3.02 -2.31
N GLU A 78 -5.81 1.80 -1.79
CA GLU A 78 -4.84 0.73 -2.00
C GLU A 78 -5.46 -0.38 -2.85
N LEU A 79 -4.71 -0.82 -3.86
CA LEU A 79 -5.08 -1.92 -4.75
C LEU A 79 -4.23 -3.15 -4.44
N PHE A 80 -4.86 -4.33 -4.53
CA PHE A 80 -4.26 -5.63 -4.22
C PHE A 80 -3.85 -5.78 -2.74
N GLY A 81 -4.50 -5.04 -1.85
CA GLY A 81 -4.25 -5.11 -0.42
C GLY A 81 -4.85 -6.36 0.23
N ARG A 82 -4.33 -6.69 1.41
CA ARG A 82 -4.75 -7.81 2.28
C ARG A 82 -5.31 -7.26 3.60
N PRO A 83 -5.88 -8.11 4.48
CA PRO A 83 -6.45 -7.63 5.74
C PRO A 83 -5.49 -6.80 6.62
N HIS A 84 -4.19 -7.10 6.61
CA HIS A 84 -3.19 -6.31 7.35
C HIS A 84 -2.92 -4.92 6.76
N ASN A 85 -3.35 -4.64 5.54
CA ASN A 85 -3.20 -3.34 4.89
C ASN A 85 -4.34 -2.37 5.22
N LEU A 86 -5.38 -2.81 5.93
CA LEU A 86 -6.50 -1.95 6.32
C LEU A 86 -6.02 -0.83 7.25
N GLN A 87 -6.25 0.41 6.86
CA GLN A 87 -5.79 1.61 7.56
C GLN A 87 -6.86 2.71 7.56
N PRO A 88 -6.91 3.59 8.58
CA PRO A 88 -7.76 4.78 8.57
C PRO A 88 -7.49 5.66 7.34
N ASN A 89 -8.52 6.31 6.80
CA ASN A 89 -8.46 7.13 5.58
C ASN A 89 -8.22 6.36 4.27
N TRP A 90 -8.03 5.05 4.31
CA TRP A 90 -7.85 4.20 3.12
C TRP A 90 -9.09 3.39 2.78
N ILE A 91 -9.38 3.28 1.48
CA ILE A 91 -10.15 2.17 0.93
C ILE A 91 -9.14 1.13 0.44
N THR A 92 -9.32 -0.12 0.82
CA THR A 92 -8.44 -1.22 0.37
C THR A 92 -9.25 -2.16 -0.51
N LEU A 93 -8.73 -2.48 -1.70
CA LEU A 93 -9.33 -3.44 -2.62
C LEU A 93 -8.39 -4.63 -2.78
N GLY A 94 -8.91 -5.84 -2.59
CA GLY A 94 -8.17 -7.07 -2.78
C GLY A 94 -9.08 -8.29 -2.67
N ASN A 95 -8.72 -9.36 -3.39
CA ASN A 95 -9.48 -10.61 -3.41
C ASN A 95 -9.26 -11.49 -2.17
N GLN A 96 -8.39 -11.07 -1.24
CA GLN A 96 -8.13 -11.74 0.04
C GLN A 96 -8.75 -10.98 1.23
N LEU A 97 -9.57 -9.98 0.96
CA LEU A 97 -10.34 -9.27 1.98
C LEU A 97 -11.64 -10.03 2.29
N ASP A 98 -12.13 -9.85 3.51
CA ASP A 98 -13.38 -10.46 3.96
C ASP A 98 -14.59 -9.61 3.55
N GLY A 99 -15.18 -9.95 2.40
CA GLY A 99 -16.38 -9.31 1.89
C GLY A 99 -16.21 -7.83 1.56
N THR A 100 -17.26 -7.05 1.80
CA THR A 100 -17.31 -5.60 1.50
C THR A 100 -17.72 -4.83 2.74
N TYR A 101 -16.86 -3.92 3.19
CA TYR A 101 -17.12 -3.01 4.32
C TYR A 101 -16.91 -1.57 3.87
N LEU A 102 -18.00 -0.78 3.86
CA LEU A 102 -18.00 0.60 3.37
C LEU A 102 -18.71 1.52 4.37
N VAL A 103 -18.07 2.63 4.72
CA VAL A 103 -18.58 3.60 5.72
C VAL A 103 -18.83 4.99 5.15
N ASP A 104 -18.16 5.39 4.06
CA ASP A 104 -18.40 6.68 3.40
C ASP A 104 -19.79 6.64 2.72
N PRO A 105 -20.77 7.46 3.17
CA PRO A 105 -22.15 7.39 2.67
C PRO A 105 -22.26 7.55 1.14
N ALA A 106 -21.42 8.41 0.56
CA ALA A 106 -21.44 8.66 -0.88
C ALA A 106 -20.88 7.46 -1.67
N VAL A 107 -19.91 6.74 -1.09
CA VAL A 107 -19.40 5.49 -1.67
C VAL A 107 -20.44 4.38 -1.56
N VAL A 108 -21.09 4.24 -0.39
CA VAL A 108 -22.16 3.27 -0.15
C VAL A 108 -23.32 3.45 -1.12
N GLU A 109 -23.78 4.69 -1.32
CA GLU A 109 -24.87 5.00 -2.25
C GLU A 109 -24.52 4.59 -3.69
N ARG A 110 -23.34 4.99 -4.18
CA ARG A 110 -22.88 4.62 -5.51
C ARG A 110 -22.69 3.11 -5.67
N PHE A 111 -22.16 2.45 -4.65
CA PHE A 111 -22.00 1.00 -4.65
C PHE A 111 -23.36 0.30 -4.76
N LYS A 112 -24.34 0.66 -3.94
CA LYS A 112 -25.70 0.09 -4.00
C LYS A 112 -26.39 0.34 -5.33
N LYS A 113 -26.20 1.54 -5.91
CA LYS A 113 -26.75 1.87 -7.24
C LYS A 113 -26.16 0.99 -8.35
N HIS A 114 -24.86 0.68 -8.27
CA HIS A 114 -24.16 -0.07 -9.32
C HIS A 114 -24.23 -1.60 -9.11
N TYR A 115 -24.20 -2.05 -7.86
CA TYR A 115 -24.25 -3.44 -7.45
C TYR A 115 -25.45 -3.66 -6.49
N PRO A 116 -26.70 -3.63 -6.99
CA PRO A 116 -27.89 -3.71 -6.15
C PRO A 116 -28.00 -5.03 -5.37
N THR A 117 -27.39 -6.11 -5.88
CA THR A 117 -27.32 -7.42 -5.22
C THR A 117 -26.06 -7.61 -4.37
N GLY A 118 -25.15 -6.62 -4.34
CA GLY A 118 -23.86 -6.72 -3.66
C GLY A 118 -22.83 -7.63 -4.34
N LEU A 119 -23.15 -8.19 -5.52
CA LEU A 119 -22.28 -9.11 -6.26
C LEU A 119 -21.77 -8.45 -7.54
N ASP A 120 -20.48 -8.63 -7.83
CA ASP A 120 -19.92 -8.31 -9.13
C ASP A 120 -20.25 -9.46 -10.10
N SER A 121 -21.18 -9.21 -11.03
CA SER A 121 -21.72 -10.20 -11.96
C SER A 121 -20.70 -10.75 -12.96
N LYS A 122 -19.48 -10.23 -12.98
CA LYS A 122 -18.37 -10.72 -13.82
C LYS A 122 -17.35 -11.60 -13.07
N ALA A 123 -17.50 -11.81 -11.76
CA ALA A 123 -16.67 -12.76 -11.01
C ALA A 123 -17.09 -14.21 -11.34
N LYS A 124 -16.60 -14.72 -12.47
CA LYS A 124 -16.50 -16.14 -12.77
C LYS A 124 -15.08 -16.62 -12.50
#